data_AF-A0A4Y2ECE4-F1
#
_entry.id   AF-A0A4Y2ECE4-F1
#
_cell.length_a   1.000
_cell.length_b   1.000
_cell.length_c   1.000
_cell.angle_alpha   90.00
_cell.angle_beta   90.00
_cell.angle_gamma   90.00
#
_symmetry.space_group_name_H-M   'P 1'
#
loop_
_entity.id
_entity.type
_entity.pdbx_description
1 polymer ?
#
loop_
_entity_poly.entity_id
_entity_poly.type
_entity_poly.pdbx_seq_one_letter_code
_entity_poly.pdbx_strand_id
1 'polypeptide(L)'
;MRDFHLFERAGLGDKSHYEQPDIYFSVAVAARKSNGVGPDVSGHTHPGEKVIKHLRVPWWDSELEVNRKKTRALRSRYQRCRREEERSMRRIVYKKQEADYKWLIKLKCRASFELFCQQLVANNTFDLPYKIATGKIRKQTVLQSVKTSNGQYTNTIEETIQTIVQALFPTDDSTQETHTTEKT
;
A
#
# COMPACT_ATOMS: atom_id res chain seq x y z
N MET A 1 8.26 -23.69 40.88
CA MET A 1 8.97 -24.22 39.70
C MET A 1 8.78 -25.74 39.61
N ARG A 2 7.53 -26.24 39.58
CA ARG A 2 7.23 -27.69 39.58
C ARG A 2 5.99 -28.14 38.78
N ASP A 3 5.35 -27.27 37.98
CA ASP A 3 4.20 -27.67 37.15
C ASP A 3 4.42 -27.47 35.65
N PHE A 4 5.68 -27.46 35.19
CA PHE A 4 6.00 -27.43 33.75
C PHE A 4 5.92 -28.81 33.09
N HIS A 5 5.96 -29.90 33.88
CA HIS A 5 6.00 -31.26 33.33
C HIS A 5 4.63 -31.89 33.04
N LEU A 6 3.50 -31.24 33.39
CA LEU A 6 2.18 -31.76 33.02
C LEU A 6 1.73 -31.37 31.60
N PHE A 7 2.48 -30.50 30.89
CA PHE A 7 2.20 -30.16 29.49
C PHE A 7 2.94 -31.08 28.50
N GLU A 8 3.80 -31.98 28.98
CA GLU A 8 4.72 -32.79 28.17
C GLU A 8 4.11 -34.10 27.65
N ARG A 9 2.86 -34.41 28.01
CA ARG A 9 2.20 -35.69 27.69
C ARG A 9 1.19 -35.64 26.53
N ALA A 10 1.04 -34.49 25.85
CA ALA A 10 0.00 -34.28 24.85
C ALA A 10 0.48 -34.17 23.38
N GLY A 11 1.74 -34.49 23.08
CA GLY A 11 2.19 -34.79 21.71
C GLY A 11 1.83 -33.74 20.64
N LEU A 12 1.97 -32.44 20.93
CA LEU A 12 1.79 -31.38 19.94
C LEU A 12 3.08 -30.56 19.82
N GLY A 13 3.69 -30.72 18.64
CA GLY A 13 4.71 -29.93 17.96
C GLY A 13 5.36 -28.74 18.66
N ASP A 14 6.68 -28.83 18.71
CA ASP A 14 7.70 -27.77 18.58
C ASP A 14 7.54 -26.47 19.41
N LYS A 15 8.40 -26.35 20.42
CA LYS A 15 8.46 -25.28 21.44
C LYS A 15 9.33 -24.06 21.02
N SER A 16 9.56 -23.81 19.73
CA SER A 16 10.56 -22.81 19.29
C SER A 16 10.05 -21.41 18.87
N HIS A 17 8.74 -21.12 18.90
CA HIS A 17 8.21 -19.87 18.30
C HIS A 17 7.59 -18.86 19.29
N TYR A 18 7.81 -19.01 20.60
CA TYR A 18 7.04 -18.30 21.62
C TYR A 18 7.83 -17.34 22.52
N GLU A 19 8.89 -16.70 22.02
CA GLU A 19 9.46 -15.50 22.67
C GLU A 19 9.95 -14.47 21.64
N GLN A 20 9.03 -13.67 21.12
CA GLN A 20 9.36 -12.32 20.68
C GLN A 20 8.37 -11.34 21.32
N PRO A 21 8.82 -10.18 21.82
CA PRO A 21 7.93 -9.19 22.41
C PRO A 21 6.88 -8.75 21.38
N ASP A 22 5.60 -8.93 21.71
CA ASP A 22 4.43 -8.71 20.86
C ASP A 22 4.29 -7.21 20.44
N ILE A 23 5.08 -6.75 19.47
CA ILE A 23 4.99 -5.40 18.86
C ILE A 23 3.55 -5.09 18.39
N TYR A 24 2.80 -6.13 17.99
CA TYR A 24 1.43 -6.04 17.52
C TYR A 24 0.40 -5.66 18.61
N PHE A 25 0.64 -6.02 19.88
CA PHE A 25 -0.28 -5.65 20.96
C PHE A 25 -0.13 -4.16 21.33
N SER A 26 1.09 -3.62 21.21
CA SER A 26 1.40 -2.21 21.47
C SER A 26 0.73 -1.26 20.46
N VAL A 27 0.67 -1.62 19.18
CA VAL A 27 0.00 -0.80 18.15
C VAL A 27 -1.52 -0.73 18.38
N ALA A 28 -2.15 -1.84 18.75
CA ALA A 28 -3.59 -1.88 19.02
C ALA A 28 -4.00 -1.15 20.32
N VAL A 29 -3.13 -1.13 21.33
CA VAL A 29 -3.34 -0.36 22.57
C VAL A 29 -3.05 1.14 22.36
N ALA A 30 -2.04 1.48 21.56
CA ALA A 30 -1.70 2.87 21.23
C ALA A 30 -2.83 3.58 20.47
N ALA A 31 -3.50 2.88 19.55
CA ALA A 31 -4.63 3.41 18.78
C ALA A 31 -5.85 3.81 19.63
N ARG A 32 -5.88 3.47 20.93
CA ARG A 32 -7.00 3.76 21.84
C ARG A 32 -6.69 4.79 22.92
N LYS A 33 -5.46 5.28 23.03
CA LYS A 33 -5.00 6.11 24.17
C LYS A 33 -4.96 7.61 23.89
N SER A 34 -5.28 8.05 22.67
CA SER A 34 -5.71 9.43 22.41
C SER A 34 -7.24 9.48 22.41
N ASN A 35 -7.80 10.56 22.94
CA ASN A 35 -9.22 10.97 22.92
C ASN A 35 -9.97 10.76 24.25
N GLY A 36 -9.68 11.68 25.17
CA GLY A 36 -10.69 12.22 26.07
C GLY A 36 -11.07 13.63 25.62
N VAL A 37 -12.33 13.98 25.92
CA VAL A 37 -13.00 15.30 25.83
C VAL A 37 -13.65 15.61 24.46
N GLY A 38 -14.99 15.63 24.47
CA GLY A 38 -15.84 16.13 23.37
C GLY A 38 -15.75 17.65 23.22
N PRO A 39 -16.51 18.28 22.31
CA PRO A 39 -17.88 18.64 22.71
C PRO A 39 -18.92 18.71 21.58
N ASP A 40 -20.18 18.69 22.05
CA ASP A 40 -21.33 19.54 21.68
C ASP A 40 -21.89 19.61 20.25
N VAL A 41 -23.21 19.64 20.24
CA VAL A 41 -24.14 19.55 19.12
C VAL A 41 -24.50 20.96 18.66
N SER A 42 -23.97 21.40 17.52
CA SER A 42 -24.62 22.47 16.74
C SER A 42 -24.16 22.39 15.29
N GLY A 43 -25.12 22.26 14.38
CA GLY A 43 -24.89 22.07 12.96
C GLY A 43 -24.51 23.36 12.25
N HIS A 44 -23.60 23.25 11.27
CA HIS A 44 -23.67 23.89 9.96
C HIS A 44 -22.68 23.16 9.03
N THR A 45 -23.15 22.70 7.87
CA THR A 45 -22.40 21.87 6.94
C THR A 45 -21.74 22.74 5.88
N HIS A 46 -20.40 22.82 5.87
CA HIS A 46 -19.63 23.36 4.75
C HIS A 46 -19.21 22.24 3.78
N PRO A 47 -19.23 22.46 2.45
CA PRO A 47 -18.87 21.43 1.48
C PRO A 47 -17.34 21.40 1.33
N GLY A 48 -16.70 20.38 1.90
CA GLY A 48 -15.27 20.15 1.66
C GLY A 48 -14.49 19.48 2.79
N GLU A 49 -15.09 19.25 3.95
CA GLU A 49 -14.37 18.64 5.07
C GLU A 49 -14.40 17.11 4.96
N LYS A 50 -13.24 16.52 4.64
CA LYS A 50 -13.06 15.06 4.69
C LYS A 50 -13.33 14.62 6.12
N VAL A 51 -14.50 14.03 6.35
CA VAL A 51 -14.84 13.33 7.58
C VAL A 51 -13.68 12.39 7.89
N ILE A 52 -12.87 12.72 8.88
CA ILE A 52 -11.90 11.79 9.46
C ILE A 52 -12.75 10.77 10.21
N LYS A 53 -13.34 9.84 9.47
CA LYS A 53 -13.96 8.64 10.01
C LYS A 53 -12.85 8.00 10.83
N HIS A 54 -12.99 7.99 12.15
CA HIS A 54 -12.02 7.37 13.06
C HIS A 54 -11.45 6.13 12.39
N LEU A 55 -10.15 6.15 12.04
CA LEU A 55 -9.52 5.05 11.31
C LEU A 55 -9.53 3.83 12.22
N ARG A 56 -10.64 3.09 12.17
CA ARG A 56 -10.66 1.71 12.64
C ARG A 56 -9.64 1.01 11.78
N VAL A 57 -8.70 0.36 12.46
CA VAL A 57 -7.68 -0.45 11.82
C VAL A 57 -8.38 -1.37 10.79
N PRO A 58 -7.98 -1.40 9.51
CA PRO A 58 -8.78 -2.02 8.43
C PRO A 58 -9.15 -3.49 8.65
N TRP A 59 -8.36 -4.21 9.44
CA TRP A 59 -8.59 -5.61 9.81
C TRP A 59 -9.42 -5.82 11.09
N TRP A 60 -9.82 -4.75 11.79
CA TRP A 60 -10.57 -4.86 13.04
C TRP A 60 -12.07 -4.99 12.79
N ASP A 61 -12.63 -6.16 13.11
CA ASP A 61 -14.04 -6.47 12.90
C ASP A 61 -14.79 -6.79 14.22
N SER A 62 -16.09 -7.05 14.09
CA SER A 62 -16.95 -7.44 15.22
C SER A 62 -16.55 -8.79 15.82
N GLU A 63 -16.01 -9.71 15.03
CA GLU A 63 -15.53 -11.02 15.46
C GLU A 63 -14.35 -10.90 16.44
N LEU A 64 -13.36 -10.05 16.11
CA LEU A 64 -12.25 -9.72 17.00
C LEU A 64 -12.71 -9.01 18.27
N GLU A 65 -13.71 -8.13 18.18
CA GLU A 65 -14.28 -7.46 19.36
C GLU A 65 -14.99 -8.45 20.30
N VAL A 66 -15.77 -9.38 19.74
CA VAL A 66 -16.43 -10.47 20.50
C VAL A 66 -15.39 -11.35 21.17
N ASN A 67 -14.37 -11.81 20.42
CA ASN A 67 -13.30 -12.63 20.98
C ASN A 67 -12.51 -11.87 22.06
N ARG A 68 -12.23 -10.58 21.87
CA ARG A 68 -11.59 -9.74 22.89
C ARG A 68 -12.40 -9.68 24.18
N LYS A 69 -13.72 -9.44 24.08
CA LYS A 69 -14.62 -9.42 25.24
C LYS A 69 -14.66 -10.79 25.93
N LYS A 70 -14.74 -11.88 25.17
CA LYS A 70 -14.73 -13.25 25.68
C LYS A 70 -13.42 -13.56 26.42
N THR A 71 -12.27 -13.28 25.83
CA THR A 71 -10.95 -13.48 26.43
C THR A 71 -10.80 -12.68 27.73
N ARG A 72 -11.24 -11.41 27.74
CA ARG A 72 -11.23 -10.57 28.96
C ARG A 72 -12.11 -11.14 30.05
N ALA A 73 -13.33 -11.56 29.73
CA ALA A 73 -14.24 -12.16 30.70
C ALA A 73 -13.66 -13.44 31.32
N LEU A 74 -13.06 -14.31 30.51
CA LEU A 74 -12.40 -15.54 30.99
C LEU A 74 -11.20 -15.22 31.88
N ARG A 75 -10.34 -14.28 31.48
CA ARG A 75 -9.21 -13.82 32.30
C ARG A 75 -9.69 -13.31 33.66
N SER A 76 -10.73 -12.46 33.68
CA SER A 76 -11.31 -11.93 34.91
C SER A 76 -11.94 -13.02 35.78
N ARG A 77 -12.55 -14.06 35.20
CA ARG A 77 -13.12 -15.20 35.95
C ARG A 77 -12.02 -16.10 36.54
N TYR A 78 -10.93 -16.31 35.81
CA TYR A 78 -9.74 -17.03 36.28
C TYR A 78 -9.06 -16.28 37.43
N GLN A 79 -8.79 -14.98 37.27
CA GLN A 79 -8.08 -14.18 38.26
C GLN A 79 -8.84 -14.01 39.58
N ARG A 80 -10.18 -13.93 39.51
CA ARG A 80 -11.05 -13.83 40.70
C ARG A 80 -11.25 -15.15 41.45
N CYS A 81 -10.91 -16.29 40.85
CA CYS A 81 -11.12 -17.59 41.46
C CYS A 81 -10.09 -17.84 42.59
N ARG A 82 -10.58 -18.18 43.78
CA ARG A 82 -9.78 -18.43 44.99
C ARG A 82 -9.46 -19.91 45.22
N ARG A 83 -10.32 -20.82 44.76
CA ARG A 83 -10.14 -22.27 44.91
C ARG A 83 -9.20 -22.79 43.83
N GLU A 84 -8.12 -23.46 44.22
CA GLU A 84 -7.03 -23.80 43.28
C GLU A 84 -7.46 -24.80 42.20
N GLU A 85 -8.27 -25.80 42.54
CA GLU A 85 -8.80 -26.78 41.58
C GLU A 85 -9.69 -26.13 40.51
N GLU A 86 -10.60 -25.25 40.90
CA GLU A 86 -11.41 -24.49 39.93
C GLU A 86 -10.55 -23.51 39.13
N ARG A 87 -9.51 -22.96 39.75
CA ARG A 87 -8.60 -22.00 39.12
C ARG A 87 -7.79 -22.66 38.01
N SER A 88 -7.30 -23.89 38.20
CA SER A 88 -6.56 -24.63 37.19
C SER A 88 -7.45 -24.92 35.97
N MET A 89 -8.69 -25.38 36.19
CA MET A 89 -9.67 -25.61 35.12
C MET A 89 -10.00 -24.33 34.34
N ARG A 90 -10.24 -23.21 35.05
CA ARG A 90 -10.49 -21.90 34.42
C ARG A 90 -9.28 -21.38 33.65
N ARG A 91 -8.06 -21.66 34.12
CA ARG A 91 -6.81 -21.29 33.44
C ARG A 91 -6.72 -21.98 32.08
N ILE A 92 -7.03 -23.26 31.99
CA ILE A 92 -7.03 -24.02 30.72
C ILE A 92 -7.97 -23.37 29.71
N VAL A 93 -9.21 -23.08 30.12
CA VAL A 93 -10.22 -22.45 29.25
C VAL A 93 -9.77 -21.06 28.78
N TYR A 94 -9.25 -20.23 29.70
CA TYR A 94 -8.72 -18.92 29.35
C TYR A 94 -7.54 -19.02 28.37
N LYS A 95 -6.58 -19.91 28.63
CA LYS A 95 -5.38 -20.05 27.79
C LYS A 95 -5.70 -20.54 26.38
N LYS A 96 -6.66 -21.46 26.25
CA LYS A 96 -7.18 -21.87 24.95
C LYS A 96 -7.77 -20.68 24.19
N GLN A 97 -8.71 -19.94 24.80
CA GLN A 97 -9.34 -18.79 24.16
C GLN A 97 -8.34 -17.65 23.86
N GLU A 98 -7.33 -17.46 24.70
CA GLU A 98 -6.25 -16.49 24.46
C GLU A 98 -5.43 -16.86 23.23
N ALA A 99 -5.08 -18.14 23.06
CA ALA A 99 -4.40 -18.64 21.88
C ALA A 99 -5.24 -18.44 20.62
N ASP A 100 -6.53 -18.84 20.66
CA ASP A 100 -7.47 -18.67 19.55
C ASP A 100 -7.60 -17.20 19.13
N TYR A 101 -7.73 -16.29 20.10
CA TYR A 101 -7.82 -14.85 19.83
C TYR A 101 -6.52 -14.28 19.24
N LYS A 102 -5.35 -14.69 19.75
CA LYS A 102 -4.05 -14.27 19.18
C LYS A 102 -3.88 -14.75 17.75
N TRP A 103 -4.26 -16.00 17.46
CA TRP A 103 -4.24 -16.55 16.12
C TRP A 103 -5.17 -15.78 15.18
N LEU A 104 -6.39 -15.46 15.62
CA LEU A 104 -7.36 -14.71 14.84
C LEU A 104 -6.85 -13.30 14.48
N ILE A 105 -6.18 -12.61 15.41
CA ILE A 105 -5.54 -11.32 15.13
C ILE A 105 -4.50 -11.48 14.01
N LYS A 106 -3.61 -12.46 14.12
CA LYS A 106 -2.55 -12.70 13.12
C LYS A 106 -3.16 -12.98 11.75
N LEU A 107 -4.19 -13.84 11.69
CA LEU A 107 -4.89 -14.19 10.48
C LEU A 107 -5.52 -12.95 9.80
N LYS A 108 -6.31 -12.17 10.54
CA LYS A 108 -7.02 -11.00 10.01
C LYS A 108 -6.06 -9.88 9.60
N CYS A 109 -5.02 -9.65 10.40
CA CYS A 109 -3.97 -8.69 10.07
C CYS A 109 -3.27 -9.07 8.75
N ARG A 110 -2.91 -10.35 8.61
CA ARG A 110 -2.27 -10.86 7.39
C ARG A 110 -3.19 -10.71 6.17
N ALA A 111 -4.43 -11.15 6.28
CA ALA A 111 -5.41 -11.07 5.19
C ALA A 111 -5.63 -9.63 4.71
N SER A 112 -5.74 -8.68 5.65
CA SER A 112 -5.87 -7.25 5.29
C SER A 112 -4.62 -6.68 4.66
N PHE A 113 -3.43 -7.13 5.07
CA PHE A 113 -2.18 -6.70 4.44
C PHE A 113 -2.05 -7.26 3.02
N GLU A 114 -2.41 -8.52 2.81
CA GLU A 114 -2.44 -9.14 1.49
C GLU A 114 -3.40 -8.40 0.55
N LEU A 115 -4.61 -8.05 1.03
CA LEU A 115 -5.56 -7.26 0.26
C LEU A 115 -5.01 -5.87 -0.09
N PHE A 116 -4.32 -5.21 0.87
CA PHE A 116 -3.66 -3.93 0.62
C PHE A 116 -2.58 -4.04 -0.46
N CYS A 117 -1.74 -5.08 -0.41
CA CYS A 117 -0.74 -5.34 -1.44
C CYS A 117 -1.38 -5.57 -2.82
N GLN A 118 -2.48 -6.33 -2.89
CA GLN A 118 -3.22 -6.54 -4.14
C GLN A 118 -3.77 -5.24 -4.72
N GLN A 119 -4.36 -4.38 -3.88
CA GLN A 119 -4.84 -3.07 -4.29
C GLN A 119 -3.69 -2.17 -4.79
N LEU A 120 -2.53 -2.23 -4.14
CA LEU A 120 -1.35 -1.48 -4.53
C LEU A 120 -0.83 -1.91 -5.91
N VAL A 121 -0.74 -3.23 -6.13
CA VAL A 121 -0.32 -3.80 -7.42
C VAL A 121 -1.31 -3.44 -8.52
N ALA A 122 -2.62 -3.56 -8.25
CA ALA A 122 -3.66 -3.20 -9.21
C ALA A 122 -3.63 -1.71 -9.59
N ASN A 123 -3.34 -0.84 -8.64
CA ASN A 123 -3.27 0.62 -8.85
C ASN A 123 -1.92 1.10 -9.40
N ASN A 124 -0.98 0.18 -9.62
CA ASN A 124 0.32 0.38 -10.28
C ASN A 124 1.06 1.66 -9.85
N THR A 125 1.03 1.98 -8.55
CA THR A 125 1.55 3.25 -8.01
C THR A 125 3.05 3.44 -8.27
N PHE A 126 3.79 2.35 -8.49
CA PHE A 126 5.23 2.36 -8.75
C PHE A 126 5.60 2.23 -10.23
N ASP A 127 4.67 1.92 -11.12
CA ASP A 127 4.99 1.71 -12.54
C ASP A 127 5.40 3.00 -13.24
N LEU A 128 4.69 4.11 -12.98
CA LEU A 128 5.09 5.41 -13.53
C LEU A 128 6.46 5.87 -12.97
N PRO A 129 6.70 5.95 -11.64
CA PRO A 129 8.03 6.26 -11.11
C PRO A 129 9.14 5.34 -11.64
N TYR A 130 8.89 4.04 -11.73
CA TYR A 130 9.85 3.06 -12.26
C TYR A 130 10.15 3.32 -13.74
N LYS A 131 9.13 3.57 -14.58
CA LYS A 131 9.30 3.90 -16.00
C LYS A 131 10.09 5.20 -16.19
N ILE A 132 9.87 6.22 -15.35
CA ILE A 132 10.65 7.46 -15.35
C ILE A 132 12.11 7.16 -15.04
N ALA A 133 12.39 6.48 -13.93
CA ALA A 133 13.76 6.20 -13.47
C ALA A 133 14.55 5.31 -14.43
N THR A 134 13.87 4.35 -15.08
CA THR A 134 14.51 3.43 -16.05
C THR A 134 14.56 3.98 -17.48
N GLY A 135 14.05 5.19 -17.73
CA GLY A 135 13.98 5.77 -19.07
C GLY A 135 13.09 5.00 -20.05
N LYS A 136 12.23 4.10 -19.55
CA LYS A 136 11.34 3.25 -20.35
C LYS A 136 10.07 3.99 -20.81
N ILE A 137 9.95 5.28 -20.52
CA ILE A 137 8.86 6.11 -21.06
C ILE A 137 9.14 6.37 -22.54
N ARG A 138 8.20 5.92 -23.39
CA ARG A 138 8.20 6.28 -24.81
C ARG A 138 8.05 7.79 -24.92
N LYS A 139 9.12 8.47 -25.32
CA LYS A 139 9.06 9.89 -25.69
C LYS A 139 8.26 9.97 -26.99
N GLN A 140 7.16 10.70 -26.98
CA GLN A 140 6.45 11.01 -28.21
C GLN A 140 7.37 11.89 -29.05
N THR A 141 7.68 11.45 -30.28
CA THR A 141 8.38 12.28 -31.25
C THR A 141 7.42 13.38 -31.68
N VAL A 142 7.56 14.55 -31.08
CA VAL A 142 6.81 15.74 -31.48
C VAL A 142 7.66 16.46 -32.52
N LEU A 143 7.23 16.44 -33.78
CA LEU A 143 7.79 17.27 -34.83
C LEU A 143 7.37 18.71 -34.55
N GLN A 144 8.32 19.59 -34.24
CA GLN A 144 8.09 21.02 -34.09
C GLN A 144 8.05 21.70 -35.46
N SER A 145 7.32 22.81 -35.57
CA SER A 145 7.31 23.65 -36.77
C SER A 145 8.72 24.13 -37.10
N VAL A 146 9.11 24.03 -38.37
CA VAL A 146 10.43 24.44 -38.85
C VAL A 146 10.29 25.70 -39.69
N LYS A 147 11.34 26.52 -39.74
CA LYS A 147 11.35 27.73 -40.55
C LYS A 147 11.63 27.38 -42.01
N THR A 148 10.74 27.76 -42.92
CA THR A 148 10.95 27.62 -44.38
C THR A 148 11.97 28.64 -44.88
N SER A 149 12.48 28.42 -46.10
CA SER A 149 13.38 29.34 -46.80
C SER A 149 12.82 30.76 -46.94
N ASN A 150 11.48 30.88 -46.97
CA ASN A 150 10.76 32.15 -47.02
C ASN A 150 10.61 32.84 -45.64
N GLY A 151 11.19 32.25 -44.58
CA GLY A 151 11.21 32.80 -43.24
C GLY A 151 9.93 32.59 -42.41
N GLN A 152 8.92 31.93 -42.95
CA GLN A 152 7.68 31.56 -42.24
C GLN A 152 7.87 30.23 -41.48
N TYR A 153 6.98 29.95 -40.52
CA TYR A 153 6.94 28.64 -39.85
C TYR A 153 5.94 27.73 -40.54
N THR A 154 6.29 26.44 -40.61
CA THR A 154 5.39 25.41 -41.14
C THR A 154 4.20 25.20 -40.20
N ASN A 155 3.01 25.10 -40.77
CA ASN A 155 1.76 24.98 -40.00
C ASN A 155 1.24 23.54 -39.95
N THR A 156 1.73 22.68 -40.85
CA THR A 156 1.32 21.28 -40.96
C THR A 156 2.51 20.34 -40.81
N ILE A 157 2.23 19.09 -40.44
CA ILE A 157 3.27 18.06 -40.28
C ILE A 157 3.86 17.71 -41.65
N GLU A 158 3.04 17.59 -42.71
CA GLU A 158 3.54 17.33 -44.06
C GLU A 158 4.51 18.43 -44.53
N GLU A 159 4.16 19.70 -44.36
CA GLU A 159 4.99 20.83 -44.77
C GLU A 159 6.31 20.86 -43.97
N THR A 160 6.23 20.55 -42.67
CA THR A 160 7.41 20.41 -41.81
C THR A 160 8.35 19.33 -42.31
N ILE A 161 7.81 18.14 -42.64
CA ILE A 161 8.59 17.02 -43.18
C ILE A 161 9.21 17.40 -44.52
N GLN A 162 8.44 17.95 -45.44
CA GLN A 162 8.93 18.36 -46.76
C GLN A 162 10.05 19.40 -46.65
N THR A 163 9.89 20.40 -45.78
CA THR A 163 10.90 21.44 -45.56
C THR A 163 12.21 20.84 -45.03
N ILE A 164 12.14 19.91 -44.07
CA ILE A 164 13.31 19.22 -43.53
C ILE A 164 13.98 18.38 -44.63
N VAL A 165 13.19 17.59 -45.36
CA VAL A 165 13.70 16.70 -46.42
C VAL A 165 14.39 17.52 -47.51
N GLN A 166 13.78 18.62 -47.97
CA GLN A 166 14.35 19.45 -49.02
C GLN A 166 15.63 20.18 -48.58
N ALA A 167 15.74 20.56 -47.30
CA ALA A 167 16.93 21.19 -46.76
C ALA A 167 18.10 20.21 -46.58
N LEU A 168 17.82 18.96 -46.16
CA LEU A 168 18.84 17.95 -45.90
C LEU A 168 19.20 17.11 -47.14
N PHE A 169 18.25 16.95 -48.06
CA PHE A 169 18.36 16.20 -49.30
C PHE A 169 17.79 17.03 -50.46
N PRO A 170 18.53 18.07 -50.91
CA PRO A 170 18.11 18.87 -52.06
C PRO A 170 17.95 17.96 -53.28
N THR A 171 16.89 18.17 -54.05
CA THR A 171 16.71 17.46 -55.31
C THR A 171 17.70 18.02 -56.32
N ASP A 172 18.55 17.16 -56.87
CA ASP A 172 19.52 17.54 -57.89
C ASP A 172 18.77 17.85 -59.18
N ASP A 173 18.77 19.12 -59.57
CA ASP A 173 18.06 19.59 -60.76
C ASP A 173 19.02 19.46 -61.95
N SER A 174 18.85 18.39 -62.74
CA SER A 174 19.72 18.06 -63.89
C SER A 174 19.70 19.10 -65.02
N THR A 175 18.99 20.22 -64.81
CA THR A 175 18.90 21.37 -65.72
C THR A 175 19.84 22.52 -65.36
N GLN A 176 20.52 22.45 -64.21
CA GLN A 176 21.48 23.46 -63.73
C GLN A 176 22.94 23.10 -64.07
N GLU A 177 23.19 22.30 -65.12
CA GLU A 177 24.53 22.16 -65.70
C GLU A 177 24.92 23.47 -66.40
N THR A 178 25.45 24.43 -65.63
CA THR A 178 26.08 25.62 -66.21
C THR A 178 27.47 25.23 -66.68
N HIS A 179 27.62 25.02 -67.99
CA HIS A 179 28.93 24.92 -68.66
C HIS A 179 29.67 26.27 -68.60
N THR A 180 30.25 26.63 -67.45
CA THR A 180 31.22 27.72 -67.38
C THR A 180 32.62 27.15 -67.49
N THR A 181 33.01 26.81 -68.72
CA THR A 181 34.44 26.68 -69.04
C THR A 181 34.98 28.07 -69.32
N GLU A 182 35.48 28.76 -68.29
CA GLU A 182 36.36 29.92 -68.50
C GLU A 182 37.69 29.40 -69.03
N LYS A 183 37.86 29.49 -70.35
CA LYS A 183 39.17 29.58 -70.98
C LYS A 183 39.54 31.06 -71.03
N THR A 184 40.61 31.48 -70.37
CA THR A 184 41.89 31.91 -70.98
C THR A 184 42.90 32.20 -69.87
#